data_AF-A0A1I6AZM5-F1
#
_entry.id   AF-A0A1I6AZM5-F1
#
_cell.length_a   1.000
_cell.length_b   1.000
_cell.length_c   1.000
_cell.angle_alpha   90.00
_cell.angle_beta   90.00
_cell.angle_gamma   90.00
#
_symmetry.space_group_name_H-M   'P 1'
#
loop_
_entity.id
_entity.type
_entity.pdbx_description
1 polymer ?
#
loop_
_entity_poly.entity_id
_entity_poly.type
_entity_poly.pdbx_seq_one_letter_code
_entity_poly.pdbx_strand_id
1 'polypeptide(L)'
;MGSVAVGEGAQRRPNVVALPAELVERPGGLPSHCARHGLPAVRRADFALQSKVRIEGSRLRQVGVLGAVGTAERLGQHAKKVRVTHVKGWPLCTVCSRTRAAWLTVSCVMFFGGLLAFAGSLIAGVLAEKGTVPALAGVAVAGFVVMILAAFPFALGSMARIIGASTAPEGGEVRVVNPSQAFVAELPGRTD
;
A
#
# COMPACT_ATOMS: atom_id res chain seq x y z
N MET A 1 52.18 11.73 8.57
CA MET A 1 50.85 12.06 8.03
C MET A 1 50.28 10.79 7.41
N GLY A 2 49.47 10.06 8.18
CA GLY A 2 48.91 8.77 7.77
C GLY A 2 47.64 8.97 6.96
N SER A 3 47.61 8.39 5.77
CA SER A 3 46.45 8.34 4.87
C SER A 3 45.35 7.51 5.52
N VAL A 4 44.21 8.13 5.81
CA VAL A 4 43.00 7.44 6.27
C VAL A 4 42.27 6.94 5.04
N ALA A 5 42.31 5.62 4.84
CA ALA A 5 41.48 4.95 3.86
C ALA A 5 40.00 5.12 4.26
N VAL A 6 39.25 5.84 3.42
CA VAL A 6 37.79 5.94 3.49
C VAL A 6 37.24 4.57 3.10
N GLY A 7 36.84 3.79 4.09
CA GLY A 7 36.19 2.50 3.90
C GLY A 7 34.92 2.68 3.06
N GLU A 8 34.91 2.01 1.90
CA GLU A 8 33.77 1.86 1.02
C GLU A 8 32.53 1.46 1.82
N GLY A 9 31.46 2.23 1.65
CA GLY A 9 30.16 1.93 2.19
C GLY A 9 29.69 0.57 1.67
N ALA A 10 29.83 -0.46 2.50
CA ALA A 10 29.23 -1.77 2.25
C ALA A 10 27.72 -1.56 2.03
N GLN A 11 27.31 -1.64 0.77
CA GLN A 11 25.93 -1.65 0.35
C GLN A 11 25.29 -2.88 0.99
N ARG A 12 24.72 -2.69 2.20
CA ARG A 12 24.04 -3.74 2.95
C ARG A 12 22.85 -4.17 2.11
N ARG A 13 23.01 -5.23 1.31
CA ARG A 13 21.94 -5.78 0.50
C ARG A 13 20.74 -5.97 1.43
N PRO A 14 19.55 -5.45 1.08
CA PRO A 14 18.38 -5.61 1.94
C PRO A 14 18.20 -7.10 2.21
N ASN A 15 18.07 -7.47 3.48
CA ASN A 15 17.82 -8.86 3.85
C ASN A 15 16.39 -9.17 3.41
N VAL A 16 16.22 -10.00 2.37
CA VAL A 16 14.90 -10.35 1.87
C VAL A 16 14.63 -11.81 2.21
N VAL A 17 13.56 -12.05 2.96
CA VAL A 17 13.07 -13.41 3.24
C VAL A 17 11.88 -13.69 2.33
N ALA A 18 11.97 -14.79 1.59
CA ALA A 18 10.89 -15.29 0.76
C ALA A 18 10.07 -16.31 1.55
N LEU A 19 8.75 -16.11 1.56
CA LEU A 19 7.78 -17.01 2.16
C LEU A 19 6.99 -17.67 1.02
N PRO A 20 6.95 -19.00 0.92
CA PRO A 20 6.15 -19.68 -0.10
C PRO A 20 4.66 -19.36 0.09
N ALA A 21 3.92 -19.17 -1.01
CA ALA A 21 2.51 -18.79 -0.99
C ALA A 21 1.65 -19.75 -0.16
N GLU A 22 1.98 -21.04 -0.19
CA GLU A 22 1.28 -22.10 0.53
C GLU A 22 1.38 -21.92 2.06
N LEU A 23 2.48 -21.34 2.55
CA LEU A 23 2.69 -21.07 3.97
C LEU A 23 1.87 -19.86 4.43
N VAL A 24 1.82 -18.79 3.62
CA VAL A 24 1.06 -17.56 3.93
C VAL A 24 -0.45 -17.73 3.73
N GLU A 25 -0.89 -18.67 2.91
CA GLU A 25 -2.31 -18.97 2.69
C GLU A 25 -2.92 -19.81 3.83
N ARG A 26 -2.11 -20.58 4.57
CA ARG A 26 -2.58 -21.41 5.67
C ARG A 26 -2.85 -20.60 6.94
N PRO A 27 -4.05 -20.69 7.52
CA PRO A 27 -4.32 -20.13 8.84
C PRO A 27 -3.37 -20.72 9.88
N GLY A 28 -2.74 -19.86 10.69
CA GLY A 28 -1.83 -20.31 11.75
C GLY A 28 -0.43 -20.72 11.29
N GLY A 29 -0.14 -20.71 9.98
CA GLY A 29 1.20 -21.02 9.45
C GLY A 29 2.24 -19.90 9.62
N LEU A 30 1.80 -18.72 10.08
CA LEU A 30 2.67 -17.55 10.24
C LEU A 30 3.14 -17.32 11.68
N PRO A 31 4.38 -16.80 11.84
CA PRO A 31 4.94 -16.43 13.13
C PRO A 31 4.00 -15.61 14.02
N SER A 32 4.23 -15.72 15.31
CA SER A 32 3.54 -14.94 16.34
C SER A 32 4.11 -13.52 16.48
N HIS A 33 5.31 -13.26 15.97
CA HIS A 33 5.95 -11.94 16.03
C HIS A 33 5.71 -11.12 14.76
N CYS A 34 5.70 -9.80 14.87
CA CYS A 34 5.56 -8.91 13.72
C CYS A 34 6.81 -8.93 12.85
N ALA A 35 6.62 -9.11 11.54
CA ALA A 35 7.71 -9.14 10.56
C ALA A 35 8.64 -7.92 10.63
N ARG A 36 8.11 -6.72 10.88
CA ARG A 36 8.90 -5.48 10.85
C ARG A 36 9.59 -5.13 12.17
N HIS A 37 8.88 -5.28 13.29
CA HIS A 37 9.36 -4.81 14.60
C HIS A 37 9.80 -5.94 15.52
N GLY A 38 9.46 -7.20 15.24
CA GLY A 38 9.78 -8.34 16.10
C GLY A 38 9.02 -8.38 17.41
N LEU A 39 8.04 -7.50 17.61
CA LEU A 39 7.16 -7.49 18.77
C LEU A 39 6.03 -8.53 18.61
N PRO A 40 5.49 -9.07 19.71
CA PRO A 40 4.40 -10.04 19.67
C PRO A 40 3.17 -9.45 18.96
N ALA A 41 2.49 -10.30 18.18
CA ALA A 41 1.29 -9.92 17.46
C ALA A 41 0.12 -9.72 18.43
N VAL A 42 -0.47 -8.54 18.38
CA VAL A 42 -1.72 -8.24 19.09
C VAL A 42 -2.94 -8.37 18.18
N ARG A 43 -2.71 -8.38 16.86
CA ARG A 43 -3.75 -8.53 15.86
C ARG A 43 -3.22 -9.36 14.70
N ARG A 44 -4.08 -10.22 14.16
CA ARG A 44 -3.85 -10.92 12.90
C ARG A 44 -4.76 -10.35 11.83
N ALA A 45 -4.24 -10.17 10.63
CA ALA A 45 -5.01 -9.57 9.55
C ALA A 45 -4.86 -10.36 8.26
N ASP A 46 -5.99 -10.56 7.60
CA ASP A 46 -6.07 -11.16 6.28
C ASP A 46 -5.98 -10.06 5.22
N PHE A 47 -5.23 -10.30 4.16
CA PHE A 47 -5.18 -9.41 3.00
C PHE A 47 -4.75 -10.17 1.75
N ALA A 48 -5.03 -9.59 0.59
CA ALA A 48 -4.56 -10.10 -0.68
C ALA A 48 -3.36 -9.27 -1.15
N LEU A 49 -2.26 -9.92 -1.52
CA LEU A 49 -1.16 -9.29 -2.25
C LEU A 49 -1.31 -9.58 -3.73
N GLN A 50 -1.30 -8.53 -4.54
CA GLN A 50 -1.30 -8.64 -5.99
C GLN A 50 0.13 -8.63 -6.50
N SER A 51 0.52 -9.61 -7.34
CA SER A 51 1.84 -9.60 -7.99
C SER A 51 2.02 -8.33 -8.82
N LYS A 52 3.13 -7.62 -8.58
CA LYS A 52 3.50 -6.47 -9.41
C LYS A 52 4.13 -6.99 -10.71
N VAL A 53 3.30 -7.14 -11.74
CA VAL A 53 3.81 -7.37 -13.10
C VAL A 53 4.43 -6.06 -13.61
N ARG A 54 5.73 -6.07 -13.89
CA ARG A 54 6.45 -4.91 -14.43
C ARG A 54 5.98 -4.68 -15.87
N ILE A 55 5.38 -3.52 -16.15
CA ILE A 55 5.00 -3.12 -17.50
C ILE A 55 6.27 -2.67 -18.21
N GLU A 56 6.77 -3.49 -19.11
CA GLU A 56 7.75 -3.07 -20.11
C GLU A 56 6.96 -2.56 -21.32
N GLY A 57 6.81 -1.24 -21.42
CA GLY A 57 6.07 -0.60 -22.50
C GLY A 57 6.31 0.91 -22.50
N SER A 58 6.89 1.42 -23.59
CA SER A 58 7.33 2.81 -23.73
C SER A 58 6.19 3.82 -23.47
N ARG A 59 6.47 4.82 -22.61
CA ARG A 59 5.55 5.89 -22.20
C ARG A 59 5.16 6.87 -23.32
N LEU A 60 5.69 6.69 -24.53
CA LEU A 60 5.62 7.69 -25.60
C LEU A 60 4.32 7.67 -26.43
N ARG A 61 3.43 6.69 -26.24
CA ARG A 61 2.18 6.56 -27.02
C ARG A 61 0.92 7.04 -26.27
N GLN A 62 1.10 7.93 -25.29
CA GLN A 62 0.14 8.26 -24.23
C GLN A 62 -0.82 9.42 -24.55
N VAL A 63 -0.85 9.95 -25.77
CA VAL A 63 -1.69 11.13 -26.10
C VAL A 63 -2.57 10.83 -27.32
N GLY A 64 -3.84 10.47 -27.08
CA GLY A 64 -4.87 10.34 -28.13
C GLY A 64 -6.00 9.37 -27.80
N VAL A 65 -7.13 9.49 -28.52
CA VAL A 65 -8.36 8.70 -28.37
C VAL A 65 -8.13 7.18 -28.54
N LEU A 66 -7.13 6.79 -29.33
CA LEU A 66 -6.64 5.40 -29.46
C LEU A 66 -5.94 4.85 -28.19
N GLY A 67 -5.47 5.73 -27.31
CA GLY A 67 -4.86 5.37 -26.03
C GLY A 67 -5.87 4.85 -25.01
N ALA A 68 -7.13 5.32 -25.05
CA ALA A 68 -8.19 4.91 -24.14
C ALA A 68 -8.63 3.45 -24.37
N VAL A 69 -8.73 3.04 -25.64
CA VAL A 69 -9.02 1.64 -26.02
C VAL A 69 -7.84 0.74 -25.63
N GLY A 70 -6.60 1.21 -25.89
CA GLY A 70 -5.38 0.51 -25.48
C GLY A 70 -5.22 0.36 -23.95
N THR A 71 -5.77 1.27 -23.14
CA THR A 71 -5.75 1.15 -21.68
C THR A 71 -6.71 0.08 -21.16
N ALA A 72 -7.92 -0.07 -21.73
CA ALA A 72 -8.87 -1.10 -21.33
C ALA A 72 -8.35 -2.51 -21.66
N GLU A 73 -7.74 -2.65 -22.83
CA GLU A 73 -7.18 -3.91 -23.29
C GLU A 73 -5.91 -4.30 -22.50
N ARG A 74 -5.08 -3.31 -22.13
CA ARG A 74 -3.97 -3.51 -21.18
C ARG A 74 -4.46 -3.82 -19.77
N LEU A 75 -5.55 -3.20 -19.29
CA LEU A 75 -6.19 -3.53 -18.00
C LEU A 75 -6.71 -4.98 -17.99
N GLY A 76 -7.28 -5.45 -19.09
CA GLY A 76 -7.69 -6.84 -19.27
C GLY A 76 -6.51 -7.82 -19.27
N GLN A 77 -5.42 -7.48 -19.96
CA GLN A 77 -4.18 -8.27 -19.93
C GLN A 77 -3.47 -8.22 -18.56
N HIS A 78 -3.58 -7.10 -17.83
CA HIS A 78 -3.15 -6.97 -16.45
C HIS A 78 -3.95 -7.86 -15.52
N ALA A 79 -5.28 -7.81 -15.58
CA ALA A 79 -6.16 -8.61 -14.75
C ALA A 79 -5.92 -10.12 -14.99
N LYS A 80 -5.62 -10.53 -16.23
CA LYS A 80 -5.29 -11.92 -16.57
C LYS A 80 -3.92 -12.40 -16.05
N LYS A 81 -2.97 -11.49 -15.80
CA LYS A 81 -1.60 -11.84 -15.35
C LYS A 81 -1.32 -11.58 -13.88
N VAL A 82 -2.15 -10.78 -13.21
CA VAL A 82 -2.03 -10.52 -11.78
C VAL A 82 -2.47 -11.77 -11.02
N ARG A 83 -1.49 -12.48 -10.46
CA ARG A 83 -1.73 -13.53 -9.48
C ARG A 83 -2.02 -12.84 -8.15
N VAL A 84 -3.12 -13.21 -7.53
CA VAL A 84 -3.54 -12.73 -6.21
C VAL A 84 -3.16 -13.80 -5.20
N THR A 85 -2.21 -13.50 -4.31
CA THR A 85 -1.84 -14.39 -3.20
C THR A 85 -2.61 -13.96 -1.96
N HIS A 86 -3.41 -14.85 -1.39
CA HIS A 86 -4.19 -14.55 -0.19
C HIS A 86 -3.36 -14.80 1.06
N VAL A 87 -2.99 -13.75 1.78
CA VAL A 87 -2.28 -13.88 3.04
C VAL A 87 -3.29 -13.97 4.18
N LYS A 88 -3.22 -15.07 4.95
CA LYS A 88 -4.12 -15.35 6.06
C LYS A 88 -3.42 -15.18 7.40
N GLY A 89 -3.97 -14.33 8.26
CA GLY A 89 -3.57 -14.19 9.64
C GLY A 89 -2.20 -13.55 9.88
N TRP A 90 -1.81 -12.55 9.08
CA TRP A 90 -0.50 -11.90 9.20
C TRP A 90 -0.32 -11.18 10.55
N PRO A 91 0.83 -11.37 11.22
CA PRO A 91 1.07 -10.81 12.55
C PRO A 91 1.34 -9.30 12.51
N LEU A 92 0.50 -8.53 13.22
CA LEU A 92 0.67 -7.10 13.44
C LEU A 92 0.91 -6.81 14.93
N CYS A 93 2.00 -6.12 15.23
CA CYS A 93 2.25 -5.58 16.57
C CYS A 93 1.41 -4.31 16.81
N THR A 94 1.39 -3.84 18.06
CA THR A 94 0.70 -2.62 18.49
C THR A 94 1.10 -1.40 17.66
N VAL A 95 2.39 -1.25 17.37
CA VAL A 95 2.94 -0.14 16.57
C VAL A 95 2.38 -0.18 15.15
N CYS A 96 2.50 -1.31 14.44
CA CYS A 96 1.97 -1.45 13.08
C CYS A 96 0.46 -1.25 13.03
N SER A 97 -0.28 -1.79 14.00
CA SER A 97 -1.74 -1.64 14.06
C SER A 97 -2.15 -0.19 14.30
N ARG A 98 -1.46 0.53 15.20
CA ARG A 98 -1.72 1.96 15.47
C ARG A 98 -1.37 2.82 14.28
N THR A 99 -0.21 2.62 13.65
CA THR A 99 0.19 3.36 12.46
C THR A 99 -0.81 3.15 11.32
N ARG A 100 -1.29 1.92 11.12
CA ARG A 100 -2.35 1.62 10.15
C ARG A 100 -3.62 2.42 10.44
N ALA A 101 -4.11 2.31 11.68
CA ALA A 101 -5.32 2.97 12.09
C ALA A 101 -5.20 4.49 11.95
N ALA A 102 -4.08 5.08 12.37
CA ALA A 102 -3.82 6.51 12.25
C ALA A 102 -3.90 6.98 10.78
N TRP A 103 -3.21 6.32 9.86
CA TRP A 103 -3.25 6.68 8.43
C TRP A 103 -4.63 6.50 7.80
N LEU A 104 -5.35 5.43 8.15
CA LEU A 104 -6.71 5.22 7.67
C LEU A 104 -7.68 6.26 8.25
N THR A 105 -7.54 6.64 9.52
CA THR A 105 -8.35 7.70 10.13
C THR A 105 -8.09 9.03 9.44
N VAL A 106 -6.83 9.40 9.20
CA VAL A 106 -6.48 10.62 8.45
C VAL A 106 -7.10 10.60 7.06
N SER A 107 -7.00 9.47 6.35
CA SER A 107 -7.62 9.31 5.03
C SER A 107 -9.14 9.44 5.08
N CYS A 108 -9.81 8.79 6.03
CA CYS A 108 -11.26 8.90 6.21
C CYS A 108 -11.68 10.33 6.51
N VAL A 109 -10.99 11.02 7.42
CA VAL A 109 -11.31 12.43 7.76
C VAL A 109 -11.15 13.33 6.55
N MET A 110 -10.08 13.18 5.76
CA MET A 110 -9.90 13.95 4.53
C MET A 110 -10.98 13.62 3.50
N PHE A 111 -11.29 12.34 3.29
CA PHE A 111 -12.27 11.92 2.29
C PHE A 111 -13.68 12.41 2.66
N PHE A 112 -14.16 12.10 3.87
CA PHE A 112 -15.50 12.50 4.31
C PHE A 112 -15.59 14.01 4.54
N GLY A 113 -14.54 14.65 5.07
CA GLY A 113 -14.49 16.10 5.21
C GLY A 113 -14.54 16.81 3.85
N GLY A 114 -13.76 16.33 2.88
CA GLY A 114 -13.78 16.84 1.51
C GLY A 114 -15.13 16.60 0.82
N LEU A 115 -15.74 15.43 1.01
CA LEU A 115 -17.06 15.10 0.47
C LEU A 115 -18.15 16.00 1.05
N LEU A 116 -18.15 16.21 2.36
CA LEU A 116 -19.11 17.09 3.03
C LEU A 116 -18.93 18.54 2.58
N ALA A 117 -17.69 19.02 2.44
CA ALA A 117 -17.42 20.37 1.91
C ALA A 117 -17.90 20.51 0.46
N PHE A 118 -17.62 19.52 -0.38
CA PHE A 118 -18.03 19.50 -1.79
C PHE A 118 -19.56 19.47 -1.93
N ALA A 119 -20.20 18.43 -1.38
CA ALA A 119 -21.64 18.24 -1.49
C ALA A 119 -22.41 19.37 -0.77
N GLY A 120 -21.96 19.77 0.42
CA GLY A 120 -22.57 20.86 1.18
C GLY A 120 -22.50 22.19 0.42
N SER A 121 -21.37 22.47 -0.23
CA SER A 121 -21.25 23.69 -1.06
C SER A 121 -22.15 23.67 -2.29
N LEU A 122 -22.29 22.52 -2.96
CA LEU A 122 -23.21 22.38 -4.10
C LEU A 122 -24.67 22.56 -3.67
N ILE A 123 -25.08 21.93 -2.56
CA ILE A 123 -26.45 22.06 -2.03
C ILE A 123 -26.72 23.52 -1.65
N ALA A 124 -25.81 24.16 -0.92
CA ALA A 124 -25.93 25.57 -0.55
C ALA A 124 -25.99 26.48 -1.79
N GLY A 125 -25.21 26.18 -2.83
CA GLY A 125 -25.20 26.92 -4.09
C GLY A 125 -26.52 26.80 -4.86
N VAL A 126 -27.17 25.63 -4.84
CA VAL A 126 -28.50 25.43 -5.47
C VAL A 126 -29.61 26.12 -4.70
N LEU A 127 -29.54 26.13 -3.37
CA LEU A 127 -30.55 26.76 -2.51
C LEU A 127 -30.41 28.29 -2.44
N ALA A 128 -29.26 28.84 -2.82
CA ALA A 128 -29.05 30.27 -2.85
C ALA A 128 -29.76 30.91 -4.07
N GLU A 129 -30.92 31.53 -3.84
CA GLU A 129 -31.76 32.15 -4.89
C GLU A 129 -31.11 33.35 -5.62
N LYS A 130 -29.93 33.82 -5.21
CA LYS A 130 -29.24 34.95 -5.83
C LYS A 130 -27.75 34.70 -5.98
N GLY A 131 -27.33 34.40 -7.21
CA GLY A 131 -25.95 34.45 -7.69
C GLY A 131 -25.03 33.45 -7.00
N THR A 132 -24.52 32.49 -7.76
CA THR A 132 -23.48 31.56 -7.31
C THR A 132 -22.32 32.33 -6.69
N VAL A 133 -22.23 32.35 -5.36
CA VAL A 133 -21.17 33.09 -4.66
C VAL A 133 -19.86 32.39 -5.02
N PRO A 134 -18.88 33.06 -5.65
CA PRO A 134 -17.62 32.43 -6.08
C PRO A 134 -16.90 31.69 -4.94
N ALA A 135 -17.13 32.11 -3.69
CA ALA A 135 -16.68 31.43 -2.48
C ALA A 135 -17.20 29.98 -2.37
N LEU A 136 -18.46 29.71 -2.67
CA LEU A 136 -19.02 28.36 -2.65
C LEU A 136 -18.36 27.48 -3.73
N ALA A 137 -18.18 28.01 -4.94
CA ALA A 137 -17.44 27.29 -5.98
C ALA A 137 -16.00 26.96 -5.52
N GLY A 138 -15.33 27.90 -4.86
CA GLY A 138 -14.01 27.68 -4.26
C GLY A 138 -13.99 26.56 -3.21
N VAL A 139 -14.97 26.55 -2.30
CA VAL A 139 -15.12 25.49 -1.27
C VAL A 139 -15.38 24.13 -1.92
N ALA A 140 -16.18 24.08 -2.98
CA ALA A 140 -16.46 22.83 -3.69
C ALA A 140 -15.17 22.28 -4.32
N VAL A 141 -14.43 23.10 -5.06
CA VAL A 141 -13.14 22.70 -5.66
C VAL A 141 -12.16 22.25 -4.59
N ALA A 142 -12.03 22.99 -3.49
CA ALA A 142 -11.16 22.61 -2.38
C ALA A 142 -11.55 21.26 -1.76
N GLY A 143 -12.84 21.04 -1.48
CA GLY A 143 -13.36 19.78 -0.96
C GLY A 143 -13.04 18.60 -1.89
N PHE A 144 -13.23 18.78 -3.20
CA PHE A 144 -12.90 17.78 -4.20
C PHE A 144 -11.39 17.46 -4.24
N VAL A 145 -10.53 18.49 -4.22
CA VAL A 145 -9.08 18.29 -4.18
C VAL A 145 -8.66 17.53 -2.92
N VAL A 146 -9.22 17.86 -1.76
CA VAL A 146 -8.96 17.15 -0.50
C VAL A 146 -9.37 15.69 -0.60
N MET A 147 -10.50 15.36 -1.23
CA MET A 147 -10.89 13.97 -1.48
C MET A 147 -9.87 13.21 -2.32
N ILE A 148 -9.33 13.82 -3.38
CA ILE A 148 -8.28 13.20 -4.21
C ILE A 148 -7.02 12.97 -3.38
N LEU A 149 -6.61 13.97 -2.59
CA LEU A 149 -5.42 13.88 -1.75
C LEU A 149 -5.56 12.82 -0.64
N ALA A 150 -6.78 12.47 -0.22
CA ALA A 150 -7.04 11.42 0.75
C ALA A 150 -6.51 10.03 0.33
N ALA A 151 -6.26 9.81 -0.97
CA ALA A 151 -5.64 8.59 -1.48
C ALA A 151 -4.19 8.42 -0.99
N PHE A 152 -3.49 9.51 -0.68
CA PHE A 152 -2.10 9.46 -0.20
C PHE A 152 -1.98 8.83 1.20
N PRO A 153 -2.65 9.34 2.25
CA PRO A 153 -2.64 8.68 3.56
C PRO A 153 -3.24 7.27 3.50
N PHE A 154 -4.22 7.02 2.62
CA PHE A 154 -4.72 5.66 2.38
C PHE A 154 -3.60 4.71 1.91
N ALA A 155 -2.82 5.14 0.92
CA ALA A 155 -1.68 4.37 0.41
C ALA A 155 -0.59 4.16 1.48
N LEU A 156 -0.38 5.15 2.36
CA LEU A 156 0.54 5.02 3.50
C LEU A 156 0.03 4.02 4.54
N GLY A 157 -1.29 3.94 4.73
CA GLY A 157 -1.97 2.96 5.58
C GLY A 157 -2.13 1.56 4.96
N SER A 158 -1.65 1.34 3.73
CA SER A 158 -1.77 0.05 3.05
C SER A 158 -0.94 -1.05 3.72
N MET A 159 -1.49 -2.27 3.76
CA MET A 159 -0.83 -3.41 4.41
C MET A 159 0.56 -3.66 3.85
N ALA A 160 0.70 -3.71 2.52
CA ALA A 160 1.97 -3.96 1.84
C ALA A 160 3.08 -3.00 2.31
N ARG A 161 2.76 -1.71 2.49
CA ARG A 161 3.73 -0.70 2.94
C ARG A 161 4.06 -0.81 4.43
N ILE A 162 3.07 -1.11 5.25
CA ILE A 162 3.26 -1.22 6.71
C ILE A 162 4.12 -2.42 7.05
N ILE A 163 3.84 -3.56 6.42
CA ILE A 163 4.52 -4.83 6.70
C ILE A 163 5.84 -4.98 5.92
N GLY A 164 6.08 -4.14 4.91
CA GLY A 164 7.27 -4.23 4.08
C GLY A 164 7.31 -5.50 3.21
N ALA A 165 6.14 -6.02 2.83
CA ALA A 165 6.03 -7.22 2.02
C ALA A 165 5.58 -6.90 0.60
N SER A 166 6.09 -7.69 -0.33
CA SER A 166 5.76 -7.65 -1.75
C SER A 166 5.70 -9.07 -2.30
N THR A 167 4.79 -9.35 -3.20
CA THR A 167 4.79 -10.63 -3.92
C THR A 167 5.86 -10.64 -5.01
N ALA A 168 6.46 -11.81 -5.23
CA ALA A 168 7.30 -12.05 -6.40
C ALA A 168 6.48 -11.84 -7.70
N PRO A 169 7.14 -11.46 -8.82
CA PRO A 169 6.46 -11.27 -10.10
C PRO A 169 5.64 -12.50 -10.53
N GLU A 170 6.16 -13.69 -10.21
CA GLU A 170 5.54 -14.99 -10.52
C GLU A 170 4.38 -15.37 -9.58
N GLY A 171 4.15 -14.62 -8.50
CA GLY A 171 3.04 -14.83 -7.57
C GLY A 171 3.18 -16.02 -6.60
N GLY A 172 4.25 -16.81 -6.70
CA GLY A 172 4.48 -17.99 -5.86
C GLY A 172 5.09 -17.71 -4.48
N GLU A 173 5.56 -16.49 -4.22
CA GLU A 173 6.24 -16.15 -2.97
C GLU A 173 5.92 -14.73 -2.49
N VAL A 174 5.84 -14.56 -1.17
CA VAL A 174 5.78 -13.27 -0.48
C VAL A 174 7.17 -12.92 0.04
N ARG A 175 7.75 -11.85 -0.47
CA ARG A 175 9.05 -11.31 -0.09
C ARG A 175 8.88 -10.25 0.98
N VAL A 176 9.50 -10.45 2.12
CA VAL A 176 9.56 -9.48 3.22
C VAL A 176 10.94 -8.83 3.23
N VAL A 177 10.97 -7.50 3.17
CA VAL A 177 12.21 -6.74 3.18
C VAL A 177 12.59 -6.37 4.61
N ASN A 178 13.81 -6.72 5.01
CA ASN A 178 14.40 -6.53 6.33
C ASN A 178 13.51 -7.03 7.49
N PRO A 179 13.16 -8.33 7.52
CA PRO A 179 12.39 -8.88 8.62
C PRO A 179 13.20 -8.87 9.93
N SER A 180 12.50 -8.73 11.04
CA SER A 180 13.05 -8.84 12.38
C SER A 180 13.57 -10.25 12.66
N GLN A 181 14.60 -10.37 13.49
CA GLN A 181 15.16 -11.68 13.84
C GLN A 181 14.14 -12.59 14.54
N ALA A 182 13.30 -12.03 15.40
CA ALA A 182 12.23 -12.77 16.09
C ALA A 182 11.22 -13.39 15.11
N PHE A 183 10.87 -12.65 14.04
CA PHE A 183 10.02 -13.19 12.98
C PHE A 183 10.70 -14.34 12.23
N VAL A 184 11.97 -14.17 11.86
CA VAL A 184 12.71 -15.19 11.09
C VAL A 184 13.00 -16.44 11.93
N ALA A 185 13.19 -16.30 13.24
CA ALA A 185 13.43 -17.42 14.15
C ALA A 185 12.25 -18.40 14.24
N GLU A 186 11.03 -17.93 14.00
CA GLU A 186 9.81 -18.73 14.06
C GLU A 186 9.38 -19.28 12.69
N LEU A 187 10.14 -19.02 11.63
CA LEU A 187 9.80 -19.52 10.31
C LEU A 187 10.07 -21.03 10.21
N PRO A 188 9.12 -21.82 9.69
CA PRO A 188 9.33 -23.24 9.44
C PRO A 188 10.42 -23.41 8.37
N GLY A 189 11.52 -24.07 8.74
CA GLY A 189 12.69 -24.27 7.86
C GLY A 189 13.99 -23.60 8.34
N ARG A 190 14.02 -22.96 9.53
CA ARG A 190 15.27 -22.54 10.20
C ARG A 190 15.71 -23.53 11.30
N THR A 191 15.50 -24.81 11.05
CA THR A 191 16.28 -25.86 11.70
C THR A 191 17.37 -26.21 10.71
N ASP A 192 18.58 -25.70 10.98
CA ASP A 192 19.91 -26.28 10.78
C ASP A 192 20.93 -25.34 11.45
#